data_AF-A0A2T7G1W3-F1
#
_entry.id   AF-A0A2T7G1W3-F1
#
_cell.length_a   1.000
_cell.length_b   1.000
_cell.length_c   1.000
_cell.angle_alpha   90.00
_cell.angle_beta   90.00
_cell.angle_gamma   90.00
#
_symmetry.space_group_name_H-M   'P 1'
#
loop_
_entity.id
_entity.type
_entity.pdbx_description
1 polymer ?
#
loop_
_entity_poly.entity_id
_entity_poly.type
_entity_poly.pdbx_seq_one_letter_code
_entity_poly.pdbx_strand_id
1 'polypeptide(L)'
;QHNNPNRIAASLMSYVLGGGSSSRLFMNLREAKGYTYGAYASLSPDEIIGSFSADASVRTEVTDSAAYQFFYELDRMTKRSITEEELDAAKAYLTGSFGRSLESPSTIASFALNTEIYDLPKDYYKNYLKNLNGVSVSEANEIALKYIKPNNAYLVIVGNVGEFEDQVAQFGEVKRYTKEGYPEEKKAVSADVTVD
;
A
#
# COMPACT_ATOMS: atom_id res chain seq x y z
N GLN A 1 -8.33 -13.36 -1.93
CA GLN A 1 -9.26 -14.33 -1.31
C GLN A 1 -9.06 -14.38 0.20
N HIS A 2 -10.16 -14.38 0.95
CA HIS A 2 -10.18 -14.29 2.41
C HIS A 2 -9.76 -15.59 3.12
N ASN A 3 -9.92 -16.75 2.48
CA ASN A 3 -9.48 -18.06 2.98
C ASN A 3 -8.04 -18.43 2.59
N ASN A 4 -7.31 -17.52 1.95
CA ASN A 4 -5.95 -17.81 1.51
C ASN A 4 -5.05 -18.08 2.73
N PRO A 5 -4.30 -19.21 2.78
CA PRO A 5 -3.43 -19.52 3.91
C PRO A 5 -2.34 -18.46 4.14
N ASN A 6 -1.98 -17.69 3.11
CA ASN A 6 -0.98 -16.63 3.19
C ASN A 6 -1.53 -15.32 3.76
N ARG A 7 -2.82 -15.23 4.12
CA ARG A 7 -3.46 -13.97 4.52
C ARG A 7 -2.74 -13.29 5.68
N ILE A 8 -2.39 -14.04 6.71
CA ILE A 8 -1.73 -13.49 7.92
C ILE A 8 -0.35 -12.94 7.56
N ALA A 9 0.45 -13.71 6.81
CA ALA A 9 1.75 -13.25 6.33
C ALA A 9 1.63 -12.03 5.39
N ALA A 10 0.58 -11.97 4.56
CA ALA A 10 0.31 -10.85 3.68
C ALA A 10 -0.10 -9.58 4.45
N SER A 11 -0.87 -9.71 5.54
CA SER A 11 -1.18 -8.59 6.44
C SER A 11 0.08 -8.05 7.14
N LEU A 12 0.97 -8.94 7.59
CA LEU A 12 2.26 -8.53 8.18
C LEU A 12 3.15 -7.81 7.16
N MET A 13 3.31 -8.39 5.96
CA MET A 13 4.07 -7.77 4.87
C MET A 13 3.51 -6.40 4.48
N SER A 14 2.18 -6.28 4.36
CA SER A 14 1.52 -5.00 4.07
C SER A 14 1.78 -3.98 5.18
N TYR A 15 1.80 -4.41 6.44
CA TYR A 15 2.11 -3.52 7.55
C TYR A 15 3.54 -3.01 7.50
N VAL A 16 4.52 -3.90 7.27
CA VAL A 16 5.93 -3.53 7.13
C VAL A 16 6.11 -2.43 6.09
N LEU A 17 5.42 -2.54 4.95
CA LEU A 17 5.52 -1.55 3.90
C LEU A 17 4.84 -0.22 4.27
N GLY A 18 3.60 -0.24 4.76
CA GLY A 18 2.83 0.99 4.90
C GLY A 18 1.67 0.98 5.92
N GLY A 19 1.64 0.06 6.87
CA GLY A 19 0.48 -0.11 7.77
C GLY A 19 0.44 0.81 8.99
N GLY A 20 1.42 1.69 9.19
CA GLY A 20 1.47 2.56 10.36
C GLY A 20 2.71 3.44 10.42
N SER A 21 2.87 4.17 11.52
CA SER A 21 3.96 5.15 11.68
C SER A 21 5.36 4.54 11.74
N SER A 22 5.49 3.26 12.09
CA SER A 22 6.76 2.52 12.07
C SER A 22 7.05 1.82 10.73
N SER A 23 6.14 1.92 9.76
CA SER A 23 6.28 1.26 8.46
C SER A 23 7.27 2.00 7.54
N ARG A 24 7.80 1.29 6.53
CA ARG A 24 8.84 1.81 5.63
C ARG A 24 8.43 3.10 4.93
N LEU A 25 7.23 3.15 4.34
CA LEU A 25 6.77 4.33 3.61
C LEU A 25 6.65 5.53 4.53
N PHE A 26 6.10 5.35 5.74
CA PHE A 26 6.00 6.42 6.71
C PHE A 26 7.40 6.91 7.15
N MET A 27 8.28 5.99 7.55
CA MET A 27 9.63 6.35 7.98
C MET A 27 10.45 7.03 6.87
N ASN A 28 10.30 6.59 5.63
CA ASN A 28 11.01 7.19 4.50
C ASN A 28 10.41 8.56 4.12
N LEU A 29 9.15 8.60 3.71
CA LEU A 29 8.56 9.83 3.13
C LEU A 29 8.22 10.89 4.18
N ARG A 30 7.76 10.49 5.38
CA ARG A 30 7.36 11.42 6.44
C ARG A 30 8.51 11.78 7.37
N GLU A 31 9.19 10.80 7.93
CA GLU A 31 10.21 11.05 8.97
C GLU A 31 11.55 11.48 8.36
N ALA A 32 12.09 10.73 7.40
CA ALA A 32 13.40 11.02 6.83
C ALA A 32 13.40 12.18 5.82
N LYS A 33 12.33 12.32 5.01
CA LYS A 33 12.27 13.29 3.91
C LYS A 33 11.38 14.51 4.15
N GLY A 34 10.37 14.41 5.02
CA GLY A 34 9.42 15.50 5.26
C GLY A 34 8.60 15.91 4.01
N TYR A 35 8.36 14.96 3.10
CA TYR A 35 7.62 15.21 1.86
C TYR A 35 6.10 15.23 2.06
N THR A 36 5.61 14.44 3.01
CA THR A 36 4.18 14.26 3.29
C THR A 36 3.90 14.40 4.79
N TYR A 37 2.62 14.42 5.17
CA TYR A 37 2.16 14.19 6.54
C TYR A 37 2.10 12.69 6.89
N GLY A 38 1.92 11.81 5.91
CA GLY A 38 1.94 10.37 6.08
C GLY A 38 1.89 9.64 4.73
N ALA A 39 2.58 8.51 4.65
CA ALA A 39 2.55 7.62 3.50
C ALA A 39 2.20 6.22 3.98
N TYR A 40 1.27 5.58 3.27
CA TYR A 40 0.70 4.30 3.70
C TYR A 40 0.60 3.34 2.52
N ALA A 41 0.37 2.07 2.86
CA ALA A 41 0.08 1.03 1.89
C ALA A 41 -0.91 0.05 2.49
N SER A 42 -1.76 -0.48 1.62
CA SER A 42 -2.77 -1.46 2.01
C SER A 42 -2.84 -2.57 0.97
N LEU A 43 -3.11 -3.77 1.47
CA LEU A 43 -3.46 -4.93 0.67
C LEU A 43 -4.90 -5.31 0.99
N SER A 44 -5.78 -5.14 0.00
CA SER A 44 -7.19 -5.47 0.12
C SER A 44 -7.44 -6.81 -0.58
N PRO A 45 -7.77 -7.87 0.17
CA PRO A 45 -8.19 -9.12 -0.43
C PRO A 45 -9.57 -8.95 -1.06
N ASP A 46 -9.72 -9.44 -2.28
CA ASP A 46 -11.00 -9.60 -2.97
C ASP A 46 -11.21 -11.08 -3.35
N GLU A 47 -12.44 -11.46 -3.66
CA GLU A 47 -12.79 -12.81 -4.08
C GLU A 47 -12.25 -13.13 -5.48
N ILE A 48 -12.27 -12.13 -6.38
CA ILE A 48 -11.87 -12.25 -7.79
C ILE A 48 -10.43 -11.74 -7.99
N ILE A 49 -10.15 -10.47 -7.67
CA ILE A 49 -8.81 -9.86 -7.83
C ILE A 49 -8.51 -8.93 -6.66
N GLY A 50 -7.58 -9.33 -5.79
CA GLY A 50 -7.11 -8.46 -4.70
C GLY A 50 -6.32 -7.26 -5.22
N SER A 51 -6.41 -6.14 -4.52
CA SER A 51 -5.72 -4.90 -4.89
C SER A 51 -4.64 -4.54 -3.87
N PHE A 52 -3.53 -4.03 -4.37
CA PHE A 52 -2.48 -3.39 -3.58
C PHE A 52 -2.42 -1.91 -3.95
N SER A 53 -2.38 -1.03 -2.95
CA SER A 53 -2.20 0.40 -3.14
C SER A 53 -1.21 0.96 -2.13
N ALA A 54 -0.50 2.00 -2.56
CA ALA A 54 0.34 2.84 -1.70
C ALA A 54 0.13 4.30 -2.11
N ASP A 55 -0.01 5.18 -1.12
CA ASP A 55 -0.42 6.55 -1.36
C ASP A 55 0.16 7.52 -0.32
N ALA A 56 0.28 8.78 -0.74
CA ALA A 56 0.58 9.94 0.08
C ALA A 56 0.15 11.22 -0.65
N SER A 57 -0.19 12.25 0.13
CA SER A 57 -0.31 13.61 -0.39
C SER A 57 0.99 14.37 -0.14
N VAL A 58 1.55 14.98 -1.19
CA VAL A 58 2.83 15.72 -1.13
C VAL A 58 2.68 17.11 -1.73
N ARG A 59 3.67 17.97 -1.49
CA ARG A 59 3.77 19.26 -2.19
C ARG A 59 4.22 19.05 -3.63
N THR A 60 3.80 19.92 -4.55
CA THR A 60 4.06 19.78 -5.98
C THR A 60 5.55 19.63 -6.29
N GLU A 61 6.41 20.37 -5.60
CA GLU A 61 7.85 20.45 -5.86
C GLU A 61 8.62 19.16 -5.53
N VAL A 62 7.97 18.20 -4.85
CA VAL A 62 8.57 16.91 -4.49
C VAL A 62 7.82 15.72 -5.08
N THR A 63 6.93 15.96 -6.06
CA THR A 63 6.10 14.92 -6.69
C THR A 63 6.93 13.78 -7.27
N ASP A 64 7.95 14.10 -8.06
CA ASP A 64 8.84 13.14 -8.69
C ASP A 64 9.69 12.37 -7.66
N SER A 65 10.20 13.10 -6.67
CA SER A 65 11.04 12.58 -5.60
C SER A 65 10.25 11.64 -4.70
N ALA A 66 8.98 11.96 -4.42
CA ALA A 66 8.08 11.09 -3.68
C ALA A 66 7.75 9.82 -4.48
N ALA A 67 7.40 9.95 -5.77
CA ALA A 67 7.14 8.82 -6.65
C ALA A 67 8.35 7.86 -6.69
N TYR A 68 9.57 8.40 -6.83
CA TYR A 68 10.80 7.61 -6.74
C TYR A 68 10.90 6.85 -5.41
N GLN A 69 10.62 7.49 -4.27
CA GLN A 69 10.70 6.81 -2.95
C GLN A 69 9.66 5.69 -2.80
N PHE A 70 8.46 5.82 -3.37
CA PHE A 70 7.50 4.72 -3.41
C PHE A 70 8.06 3.52 -4.17
N PHE A 71 8.55 3.71 -5.39
CA PHE A 71 9.14 2.63 -6.18
C PHE A 71 10.40 2.05 -5.52
N TYR A 72 11.22 2.89 -4.88
CA TYR A 72 12.37 2.44 -4.10
C TYR A 72 11.98 1.47 -2.98
N GLU A 73 10.96 1.78 -2.17
CA GLU A 73 10.53 0.87 -1.10
C GLU A 73 9.83 -0.38 -1.66
N LEU A 74 9.02 -0.24 -2.72
CA LEU A 74 8.40 -1.38 -3.40
C LEU A 74 9.46 -2.34 -3.95
N ASP A 75 10.52 -1.83 -4.58
CA ASP A 75 11.63 -2.62 -5.07
C ASP A 75 12.39 -3.31 -3.94
N ARG A 76 12.63 -2.61 -2.82
CA ARG A 76 13.27 -3.22 -1.63
C ARG A 76 12.46 -4.40 -1.10
N MET A 77 11.13 -4.29 -1.06
CA MET A 77 10.27 -5.42 -0.66
C MET A 77 10.49 -6.66 -1.53
N THR A 78 10.81 -6.51 -2.82
CA THR A 78 11.10 -7.63 -3.72
C THR A 78 12.51 -8.24 -3.55
N LYS A 79 13.43 -7.53 -2.88
CA LYS A 79 14.83 -7.94 -2.67
C LYS A 79 15.05 -8.78 -1.41
N ARG A 80 13.98 -9.35 -0.85
CA ARG A 80 14.00 -10.14 0.39
C ARG A 80 14.63 -9.39 1.58
N SER A 81 14.33 -8.10 1.69
CA SER A 81 14.99 -7.21 2.66
C SER A 81 14.20 -6.97 3.95
N ILE A 82 13.05 -7.64 4.17
CA ILE A 82 12.31 -7.51 5.43
C ILE A 82 13.21 -8.02 6.57
N THR A 83 13.36 -7.20 7.60
CA THR A 83 14.16 -7.51 8.79
C THR A 83 13.31 -8.13 9.89
N GLU A 84 13.97 -8.72 10.88
CA GLU A 84 13.28 -9.28 12.06
C GLU A 84 12.62 -8.16 12.86
N GLU A 85 13.28 -7.01 13.02
CA GLU A 85 12.77 -5.85 13.74
C GLU A 85 11.50 -5.28 13.10
N GLU A 86 11.47 -5.17 11.77
CA GLU A 86 10.28 -4.72 11.03
C GLU A 86 9.12 -5.71 11.17
N LEU A 87 9.41 -7.01 11.09
CA LEU A 87 8.41 -8.05 11.25
C LEU A 87 7.84 -8.08 12.67
N ASP A 88 8.68 -7.92 13.68
CA ASP A 88 8.27 -7.89 15.08
C ASP A 88 7.44 -6.66 15.41
N ALA A 89 7.81 -5.49 14.86
CA ALA A 89 6.98 -4.29 14.97
C ALA A 89 5.59 -4.51 14.35
N ALA A 90 5.52 -5.18 13.19
CA ALA A 90 4.25 -5.54 12.56
C ALA A 90 3.43 -6.52 13.41
N LYS A 91 4.07 -7.55 13.96
CA LYS A 91 3.41 -8.53 14.86
C LYS A 91 2.86 -7.86 16.11
N ALA A 92 3.64 -6.98 16.74
CA ALA A 92 3.23 -6.25 17.93
C ALA A 92 2.01 -5.37 17.65
N TYR A 93 2.04 -4.61 16.54
CA TYR A 93 0.91 -3.76 16.14
C TYR A 93 -0.36 -4.58 15.88
N LEU A 94 -0.28 -5.62 15.05
CA LEU A 94 -1.44 -6.43 14.70
C LEU A 94 -1.98 -7.24 15.88
N THR A 95 -1.12 -7.69 16.79
CA THR A 95 -1.52 -8.32 18.06
C THR A 95 -2.32 -7.34 18.91
N GLY A 96 -1.80 -6.13 19.12
CA GLY A 96 -2.51 -5.09 19.87
C GLY A 96 -3.83 -4.68 19.21
N SER A 97 -3.85 -4.57 17.88
CA SER A 97 -5.07 -4.27 17.11
C SER A 97 -6.12 -5.37 17.25
N PHE A 98 -5.70 -6.63 17.22
CA PHE A 98 -6.60 -7.75 17.43
C PHE A 98 -7.17 -7.76 18.85
N GLY A 99 -6.33 -7.55 19.87
CA GLY A 99 -6.78 -7.45 21.26
C GLY A 99 -7.88 -6.40 21.45
N ARG A 100 -7.66 -5.17 20.95
CA ARG A 100 -8.67 -4.10 21.01
C ARG A 100 -9.95 -4.44 20.24
N SER A 101 -9.83 -5.14 19.11
CA SER A 101 -11.01 -5.52 18.32
C SER A 101 -11.98 -6.45 19.08
N LEU A 102 -11.48 -7.22 20.04
CA LEU A 102 -12.30 -8.12 20.86
C LEU A 102 -13.19 -7.39 21.88
N GLU A 103 -12.94 -6.11 22.14
CA GLU A 103 -13.75 -5.30 23.06
C GLU A 103 -15.12 -4.94 22.46
N SER A 104 -15.28 -5.07 21.14
CA SER A 104 -16.49 -4.67 20.41
C SER A 104 -17.35 -5.87 20.01
N PRO A 105 -18.61 -5.98 20.50
CA PRO A 105 -19.51 -7.07 20.14
C PRO A 105 -19.78 -7.19 18.62
N SER A 106 -19.81 -6.06 17.90
CA SER A 106 -20.02 -6.07 16.44
C SER A 106 -18.83 -6.69 15.69
N THR A 107 -17.62 -6.57 16.24
CA THR A 107 -16.43 -7.22 15.68
C THR A 107 -16.48 -8.72 15.89
N ILE A 108 -16.91 -9.18 17.08
CA ILE A 108 -17.12 -10.60 17.36
C ILE A 108 -18.17 -11.21 16.41
N ALA A 109 -19.29 -10.52 16.20
CA ALA A 109 -20.30 -10.95 15.23
C ALA A 109 -19.72 -11.05 13.80
N SER A 110 -18.88 -10.09 13.41
CA SER A 110 -18.19 -10.11 12.12
C SER A 110 -17.21 -11.27 12.00
N PHE A 111 -16.56 -11.70 13.07
CA PHE A 111 -15.70 -12.89 13.05
C PHE A 111 -16.49 -14.17 12.81
N ALA A 112 -17.64 -14.34 13.46
CA ALA A 112 -18.53 -15.47 13.22
C ALA A 112 -19.02 -15.47 11.76
N LEU A 113 -19.45 -14.32 11.26
CA LEU A 113 -19.91 -14.16 9.88
C LEU A 113 -18.80 -14.48 8.87
N ASN A 114 -17.60 -13.90 9.05
CA ASN A 114 -16.46 -14.15 8.17
C ASN A 114 -16.00 -15.61 8.19
N THR A 115 -16.13 -16.29 9.34
CA THR A 115 -15.82 -17.73 9.44
C THR A 115 -16.71 -18.53 8.51
N GLU A 116 -18.00 -18.22 8.45
CA GLU A 116 -18.96 -18.90 7.57
C GLU A 116 -18.81 -18.48 6.11
N ILE A 117 -18.80 -17.17 5.82
CA ILE A 117 -18.76 -16.65 4.44
C ILE A 117 -17.49 -17.12 3.71
N TYR A 118 -16.36 -17.19 4.42
CA TYR A 118 -15.08 -17.54 3.82
C TYR A 118 -14.63 -18.96 4.12
N ASP A 119 -15.50 -19.81 4.67
CA ASP A 119 -15.19 -21.21 5.01
C ASP A 119 -13.87 -21.35 5.79
N LEU A 120 -13.71 -20.52 6.82
CA LEU A 120 -12.50 -20.53 7.66
C LEU A 120 -12.56 -21.70 8.64
N PRO A 121 -11.41 -22.25 9.05
CA PRO A 121 -11.36 -23.21 10.15
C PRO A 121 -12.08 -22.67 11.38
N LYS A 122 -12.87 -23.52 12.07
CA LYS A 122 -13.64 -23.13 13.27
C LYS A 122 -12.78 -22.51 14.38
N ASP A 123 -11.49 -22.84 14.41
CA ASP A 123 -10.52 -22.34 15.36
C ASP A 123 -9.61 -21.23 14.79
N TYR A 124 -9.93 -20.67 13.62
CA TYR A 124 -9.14 -19.63 12.95
C TYR A 124 -8.85 -18.44 13.88
N TYR A 125 -9.89 -17.82 14.43
CA TYR A 125 -9.73 -16.66 15.33
C TYR A 125 -9.16 -17.04 16.69
N LYS A 126 -9.38 -18.29 17.15
CA LYS A 126 -8.76 -18.84 18.37
C LYS A 126 -7.25 -18.98 18.21
N ASN A 127 -6.79 -19.40 17.03
CA ASN A 127 -5.37 -19.60 16.72
C ASN A 127 -4.73 -18.39 16.03
N TYR A 128 -5.46 -17.29 15.82
CA TYR A 128 -5.00 -16.16 15.02
C TYR A 128 -3.65 -15.61 15.52
N LEU A 129 -3.54 -15.31 16.83
CA LEU A 129 -2.30 -14.79 17.41
C LEU A 129 -1.14 -15.80 17.35
N LYS A 130 -1.43 -17.09 17.51
CA LYS A 130 -0.43 -18.15 17.36
C LYS A 130 0.12 -18.19 15.94
N ASN A 131 -0.77 -18.16 14.95
CA ASN A 131 -0.41 -18.18 13.54
C ASN A 131 0.32 -16.89 13.13
N LEU A 132 -0.11 -15.73 13.63
CA LEU A 132 0.53 -14.43 13.40
C LEU A 132 1.95 -14.38 13.93
N ASN A 133 2.19 -14.85 15.16
CA ASN A 133 3.52 -14.89 15.73
C ASN A 133 4.43 -15.93 15.07
N GLY A 134 3.85 -17.01 14.53
CA GLY A 134 4.55 -18.08 13.83
C GLY A 134 5.11 -17.70 12.46
N VAL A 135 4.69 -16.58 11.86
CA VAL A 135 5.22 -16.14 10.57
C VAL A 135 6.69 -15.76 10.69
N SER A 136 7.53 -16.36 9.85
CA SER A 136 8.96 -16.09 9.75
C SER A 136 9.28 -14.93 8.79
N VAL A 137 10.50 -14.38 8.92
CA VAL A 137 11.04 -13.39 7.97
C VAL A 137 11.10 -13.97 6.55
N SER A 138 11.44 -15.26 6.39
CA SER A 138 11.47 -15.91 5.08
C SER A 138 10.09 -15.92 4.43
N GLU A 139 9.06 -16.35 5.16
CA GLU A 139 7.68 -16.35 4.66
C GLU A 139 7.21 -14.94 4.31
N ALA A 140 7.46 -13.94 5.17
CA ALA A 140 7.10 -12.55 4.87
C ALA A 140 7.76 -12.05 3.57
N ASN A 141 9.05 -12.37 3.35
CA ASN A 141 9.76 -12.01 2.13
C ASN A 141 9.26 -12.77 0.90
N GLU A 142 8.88 -14.04 1.03
CA GLU A 142 8.26 -14.81 -0.05
C GLU A 142 6.92 -14.22 -0.48
N ILE A 143 6.12 -13.79 0.51
CA ILE A 143 4.84 -13.12 0.27
C ILE A 143 5.03 -11.74 -0.37
N ALA A 144 6.04 -10.98 0.06
CA ALA A 144 6.40 -9.72 -0.59
C ALA A 144 6.77 -9.94 -2.06
N LEU A 145 7.65 -10.91 -2.36
CA LEU A 145 8.03 -11.26 -3.73
C LEU A 145 6.84 -11.74 -4.57
N LYS A 146 5.88 -12.44 -3.96
CA LYS A 146 4.69 -12.96 -4.63
C LYS A 146 3.71 -11.85 -5.02
N TYR A 147 3.43 -10.90 -4.12
CA TYR A 147 2.35 -9.93 -4.30
C TYR A 147 2.80 -8.51 -4.67
N ILE A 148 4.01 -8.09 -4.32
CA ILE A 148 4.53 -6.77 -4.68
C ILE A 148 5.21 -6.87 -6.05
N LYS A 149 4.61 -6.20 -7.05
CA LYS A 149 5.07 -6.19 -8.46
C LYS A 149 5.25 -4.75 -8.93
N PRO A 150 6.38 -4.09 -8.62
CA PRO A 150 6.60 -2.68 -8.94
C PRO A 150 6.45 -2.39 -10.44
N ASN A 151 6.98 -3.28 -11.29
CA ASN A 151 6.89 -3.16 -12.76
C ASN A 151 5.47 -3.31 -13.34
N ASN A 152 4.50 -3.74 -12.53
CA ASN A 152 3.09 -3.86 -12.93
C ASN A 152 2.21 -2.79 -12.25
N ALA A 153 2.80 -1.84 -11.54
CA ALA A 153 2.07 -0.80 -10.84
C ALA A 153 1.63 0.32 -11.79
N TYR A 154 0.47 0.89 -11.51
CA TYR A 154 0.02 2.14 -12.12
C TYR A 154 0.36 3.28 -11.18
N LEU A 155 1.08 4.30 -11.70
CA LEU A 155 1.32 5.55 -10.99
C LEU A 155 0.24 6.55 -11.39
N VAL A 156 -0.59 6.95 -10.43
CA VAL A 156 -1.61 7.98 -10.63
C VAL A 156 -1.23 9.19 -9.78
N ILE A 157 -1.08 10.34 -10.43
CA ILE A 157 -0.74 11.62 -9.79
C ILE A 157 -1.83 12.63 -10.13
N VAL A 158 -2.34 13.31 -9.10
CA VAL A 158 -3.36 14.34 -9.24
C VAL A 158 -2.78 15.67 -8.75
N GLY A 159 -2.76 16.68 -9.61
CA GLY A 159 -2.21 18.00 -9.30
C GLY A 159 -2.18 18.92 -10.52
N ASN A 160 -1.49 20.06 -10.40
CA ASN A 160 -1.25 20.94 -11.54
C ASN A 160 -0.19 20.32 -12.49
N VAL A 161 -0.65 19.52 -13.44
CA VAL A 161 0.21 18.68 -14.32
C VAL A 161 1.34 19.47 -14.98
N GLY A 162 1.10 20.73 -15.37
CA GLY A 162 2.11 21.58 -16.01
C GLY A 162 3.35 21.87 -15.14
N GLU A 163 3.30 21.64 -13.83
CA GLU A 163 4.42 21.88 -12.91
C GLU A 163 5.35 20.67 -12.72
N PHE A 164 4.92 19.45 -13.07
CA PHE A 164 5.67 18.22 -12.76
C PHE A 164 5.65 17.15 -13.86
N GLU A 165 4.96 17.35 -14.97
CA GLU A 165 4.81 16.33 -16.04
C GLU A 165 6.17 15.81 -16.55
N ASP A 166 7.09 16.72 -16.88
CA ASP A 166 8.41 16.35 -17.40
C ASP A 166 9.22 15.54 -16.38
N GLN A 167 9.04 15.83 -15.09
CA GLN A 167 9.72 15.13 -14.01
C GLN A 167 9.19 13.71 -13.81
N VAL A 168 7.89 13.48 -14.05
CA VAL A 168 7.27 12.16 -13.84
C VAL A 168 7.33 11.26 -15.07
N ALA A 169 7.67 11.79 -16.24
CA ALA A 169 7.86 11.02 -17.47
C ALA A 169 8.96 9.95 -17.35
N GLN A 170 9.88 10.08 -16.39
CA GLN A 170 10.89 9.06 -16.10
C GLN A 170 10.30 7.73 -15.58
N PHE A 171 9.06 7.73 -15.08
CA PHE A 171 8.39 6.54 -14.54
C PHE A 171 7.57 5.76 -15.58
N GLY A 172 7.41 6.29 -16.80
CA GLY A 172 6.70 5.61 -17.89
C GLY A 172 5.94 6.56 -18.81
N GLU A 173 5.08 5.98 -19.67
CA GLU A 173 4.20 6.75 -20.55
C GLU A 173 3.18 7.56 -19.72
N VAL A 174 3.18 8.89 -19.87
CA VAL A 174 2.24 9.77 -19.18
C VAL A 174 0.97 9.93 -20.01
N LYS A 175 -0.18 9.55 -19.43
CA LYS A 175 -1.52 9.77 -19.99
C LYS A 175 -2.28 10.72 -19.10
N ARG A 176 -2.88 11.75 -19.70
CA ARG A 176 -3.68 12.76 -18.99
C ARG A 176 -5.15 12.41 -19.04
N TYR A 177 -5.85 12.64 -17.94
CA TYR A 177 -7.27 12.40 -17.79
C TYR A 177 -7.92 13.59 -17.06
N THR A 178 -9.14 13.95 -17.47
CA THR A 178 -9.95 14.94 -16.76
C THR A 178 -10.38 14.38 -15.40
N LYS A 179 -10.94 15.24 -14.53
CA LYS A 179 -11.51 14.80 -13.24
C LYS A 179 -12.66 13.79 -13.39
N GLU A 180 -13.30 13.73 -14.56
CA GLU A 180 -14.32 12.75 -14.92
C GLU A 180 -13.75 11.44 -15.51
N GLY A 181 -12.43 11.36 -15.69
CA GLY A 181 -11.75 10.16 -16.21
C GLY A 181 -11.71 10.06 -17.74
N TYR A 182 -12.05 11.13 -18.47
CA TYR A 182 -11.88 11.14 -19.93
C TYR A 182 -10.46 11.52 -20.31
N PRO A 183 -9.87 10.92 -21.37
CA PRO A 183 -8.56 11.35 -21.86
C PRO A 183 -8.55 12.85 -22.19
N GLU A 184 -7.55 13.59 -21.69
CA GLU A 184 -7.38 14.98 -22.08
C GLU A 184 -6.75 15.06 -23.48
N GLU A 185 -7.49 15.61 -24.44
CA GLU A 185 -6.87 16.03 -25.70
C GLU A 185 -5.97 17.24 -25.43
N LYS A 186 -4.70 17.17 -25.86
CA LYS A 186 -3.82 18.35 -25.87
C LYS A 186 -4.50 19.43 -26.71
N LYS A 187 -5.14 20.42 -26.07
CA LYS A 187 -5.52 21.65 -26.76
C LYS A 187 -4.21 22.33 -27.18
N ALA A 188 -3.94 22.31 -28.49
CA ALA A 188 -2.91 23.18 -29.06
C ALA A 188 -3.29 24.60 -28.68
N VAL A 189 -2.46 25.25 -27.87
CA VAL A 189 -2.59 26.69 -27.63
C VAL A 189 -2.27 27.35 -28.97
N SER A 190 -3.28 27.88 -29.66
CA SER A 190 -3.07 28.65 -30.88
C SER A 190 -2.21 29.85 -30.53
N ALA A 191 -1.10 30.04 -31.25
CA ALA A 191 -0.15 31.15 -31.05
C ALA A 191 -0.73 32.54 -31.36
N ASP A 192 -2.02 32.66 -31.67
CA ASP A 192 -2.67 33.87 -32.16
C ASP A 192 -3.53 34.62 -31.12
N VAL A 193 -3.35 34.38 -29.82
CA VAL A 193 -3.97 35.26 -28.81
C VAL A 193 -3.04 36.44 -28.53
N THR A 194 -3.00 37.39 -29.47
CA THR A 194 -2.55 38.75 -29.17
C THR A 194 -3.62 39.43 -28.33
N VAL A 195 -3.22 39.98 -27.18
CA VAL A 195 -4.05 40.85 -26.36
C VAL A 195 -4.06 42.22 -27.05
N ASP A 196 -5.24 42.63 -27.56
CA ASP A 196 -5.51 44.03 -27.95
C ASP A 196 -5.87 44.87 -26.71
#